data_AF-A0A858JRQ2-F1
#
_entry.id   AF-A0A858JRQ2-F1
#
_cell.length_a   1.000
_cell.length_b   1.000
_cell.length_c   1.000
_cell.angle_alpha   90.00
_cell.angle_beta   90.00
_cell.angle_gamma   90.00
#
_symmetry.space_group_name_H-M   'P 1'
#
loop_
_entity.id
_entity.type
_entity.pdbx_description
1 polymer ?
#
loop_
_entity_poly.entity_id
_entity_poly.type
_entity_poly.pdbx_seq_one_letter_code
_entity_poly.pdbx_strand_id
1 'polypeptide(L)'
;MATLYCSGFTSLYRSLIKLWGIHPFPVPFIDTDTVLSAIRCINRGVDVYVANPCDLLDRVYDYSPLWTVLRVFPMTPAWLPPIGLGVDMAFLASLLLLPAGRSWRDTRWITAGVVSSASLFALERGNNDLILFVLAASAATLACRSYGFRLVGYGLALLAGLLKYYPMTLMLIATRERPLRFLGVAAASTLLVALFVIISWHDLTRALTLIPTGSYFGDMFGARTLGGGLTERMGLPATAARIMEGVMSLAAFGTGVRLGIHSRATAALNERERSFLLVGALLVLSCFFTAQNIGYRAIHLILVLPALSALRDTSSLRRFRYALPLALGALWSGTWYHDLVSIDGALTHRHGTTVVQSALWLLREGMWWVLVTILIACVTELLLASTLVRACRPHASDGCMPCDAGNPPV
;
A
#
# COMPACT_ATOMS: atom_id res chain seq x y z
N MET A 1 -3.64 6.67 21.50
CA MET A 1 -2.56 5.88 22.11
C MET A 1 -1.40 6.74 22.60
N ALA A 2 -0.82 7.59 21.74
CA ALA A 2 0.27 8.50 22.15
C ALA A 2 -0.06 9.34 23.39
N THR A 3 -1.29 9.88 23.51
CA THR A 3 -1.72 10.61 24.70
C THR A 3 -1.67 9.76 25.97
N LEU A 4 -2.12 8.50 25.93
CA LEU A 4 -2.04 7.61 27.09
C LEU A 4 -0.59 7.37 27.54
N TYR A 5 0.32 7.22 26.56
CA TYR A 5 1.74 7.08 26.84
C TYR A 5 2.32 8.36 27.48
N CYS A 6 2.08 9.52 26.86
CA CYS A 6 2.56 10.82 27.35
C CYS A 6 1.98 11.20 28.72
N SER A 7 0.76 10.76 29.03
CA SER A 7 0.12 10.97 30.34
C SER A 7 0.55 9.95 31.40
N GLY A 8 1.51 9.06 31.11
CA GLY A 8 2.05 8.10 32.08
C GLY A 8 1.25 6.80 32.23
N PHE A 9 0.15 6.61 31.50
CA PHE A 9 -0.68 5.39 31.53
C PHE A 9 -0.08 4.27 30.67
N THR A 10 1.21 3.98 30.85
CA THR A 10 1.99 3.06 30.00
C THR A 10 1.49 1.61 30.06
N SER A 11 0.99 1.15 31.21
CA SER A 11 0.39 -0.19 31.35
C SER A 11 -0.89 -0.32 30.51
N LEU A 12 -1.80 0.65 30.62
CA LEU A 12 -3.03 0.68 29.83
C LEU A 12 -2.74 0.80 28.33
N TYR A 13 -1.78 1.66 27.95
CA TYR A 13 -1.28 1.77 26.58
C TYR A 13 -0.84 0.41 26.02
N ARG A 14 0.02 -0.33 26.74
CA ARG A 14 0.52 -1.63 26.29
C ARG A 14 -0.59 -2.67 26.19
N SER A 15 -1.51 -2.69 27.15
CA SER A 15 -2.64 -3.62 27.15
C SER A 15 -3.58 -3.39 25.97
N LEU A 16 -3.88 -2.12 25.65
CA LEU A 16 -4.74 -1.79 24.51
C LEU A 16 -4.09 -2.14 23.16
N ILE A 17 -2.80 -1.93 23.01
CA ILE A 17 -2.07 -2.29 21.77
C ILE A 17 -2.05 -3.81 21.59
N LYS A 18 -1.78 -4.57 22.66
CA LYS A 18 -1.83 -6.03 22.65
C LYS A 18 -3.23 -6.56 22.30
N LEU A 19 -4.28 -5.93 22.83
CA LEU A 19 -5.67 -6.30 22.52
C LEU A 19 -6.02 -6.13 21.03
N TRP A 20 -5.30 -5.25 20.32
CA TRP A 20 -5.42 -5.10 18.86
C TRP A 20 -4.52 -6.06 18.07
N GLY A 21 -3.85 -7.01 18.73
CA GLY A 21 -2.94 -7.98 18.11
C GLY A 21 -1.62 -7.37 17.64
N ILE A 22 -1.14 -6.32 18.33
CA ILE A 22 0.12 -5.65 18.01
C ILE A 22 1.09 -5.86 19.18
N HIS A 23 2.36 -6.14 18.87
CA HIS A 23 3.41 -6.22 19.86
C HIS A 23 3.95 -4.81 20.17
N PRO A 24 3.70 -4.25 21.37
CA PRO A 24 4.10 -2.88 21.68
C PRO A 24 5.61 -2.77 21.89
N PHE A 25 6.19 -1.68 21.39
CA PHE A 25 7.56 -1.30 21.72
C PHE A 25 7.62 -0.49 23.03
N PRO A 26 8.80 -0.31 23.64
CA PRO A 26 8.93 0.47 24.88
C PRO A 26 8.54 1.95 24.73
N VAL A 27 8.68 2.49 23.51
CA VAL A 27 8.38 3.88 23.14
C VAL A 27 7.52 3.90 21.85
N PRO A 28 6.58 4.85 21.72
CA PRO A 28 5.85 5.05 20.47
C PRO A 28 6.75 5.69 19.39
N PHE A 29 6.26 5.73 18.15
CA PHE A 29 6.90 6.43 17.03
C PHE A 29 8.29 5.93 16.65
N ILE A 30 8.62 4.70 17.01
CA ILE A 30 9.94 4.11 16.78
C ILE A 30 10.31 4.02 15.29
N ASP A 31 9.34 3.95 14.37
CA ASP A 31 9.64 4.02 12.94
C ASP A 31 9.90 5.45 12.47
N THR A 32 9.20 6.45 13.04
CA THR A 32 9.56 7.87 12.86
C THR A 32 10.98 8.13 13.34
N ASP A 33 11.34 7.58 14.51
CA ASP A 33 12.66 7.77 15.08
C ASP A 33 13.76 7.16 14.20
N THR A 34 13.50 6.13 13.40
CA THR A 34 14.49 5.60 12.44
C THR A 34 15.02 6.69 11.49
N VAL A 35 14.14 7.59 11.04
CA VAL A 35 14.56 8.72 10.20
C VAL A 35 15.23 9.78 11.05
N LEU A 36 14.60 10.18 12.16
CA LEU A 36 15.13 11.28 12.98
C LEU A 36 16.49 10.93 13.61
N SER A 37 16.68 9.69 14.06
CA SER A 37 17.93 9.16 14.57
C SER A 37 19.04 9.20 13.53
N ALA A 38 18.73 8.79 12.30
CA ALA A 38 19.68 8.88 11.20
C ALA A 38 20.09 10.34 10.94
N ILE A 39 19.14 11.28 10.94
CA ILE A 39 19.48 12.71 10.81
C ILE A 39 20.36 13.20 11.96
N ARG A 40 20.06 12.82 13.21
CA ARG A 40 20.89 13.16 14.39
C ARG A 40 22.32 12.66 14.22
N CYS A 41 22.50 11.45 13.69
CA CYS A 41 23.81 10.83 13.50
C CYS A 41 24.56 11.41 12.29
N ILE A 42 23.87 11.68 11.17
CA ILE A 42 24.45 12.39 10.01
C ILE A 42 25.01 13.75 10.43
N ASN A 43 24.27 14.51 11.26
CA ASN A 43 24.72 15.81 11.78
C ASN A 43 25.96 15.72 12.69
N ARG A 44 26.34 14.52 13.14
CA ARG A 44 27.57 14.25 13.92
C ARG A 44 28.68 13.63 13.08
N GLY A 45 28.52 13.55 11.75
CA GLY A 45 29.47 12.92 10.85
C GLY A 45 29.49 11.40 10.90
N VAL A 46 28.44 10.77 11.43
CA VAL A 46 28.31 9.30 11.48
C VAL A 46 27.73 8.78 10.17
N ASP A 47 28.35 7.73 9.63
CA ASP A 47 27.83 7.01 8.47
C ASP A 47 26.71 6.04 8.87
N VAL A 48 25.47 6.51 8.74
CA VAL A 48 24.25 5.78 9.16
C VAL A 48 23.94 4.53 8.36
N TYR A 49 24.57 4.34 7.21
CA TYR A 49 24.46 3.12 6.41
C TYR A 49 25.38 2.01 6.90
N VAL A 50 26.35 2.32 7.78
CA VAL A 50 27.22 1.33 8.46
C VAL A 50 26.73 1.07 9.87
N ALA A 51 26.46 2.14 10.63
CA ALA A 51 25.96 2.05 12.00
C ALA A 51 25.16 3.31 12.35
N ASN A 52 24.07 3.13 13.09
CA ASN A 52 23.25 4.23 13.56
C ASN A 52 23.08 4.16 15.09
N PRO A 53 24.13 4.55 15.86
CA PRO A 53 24.08 4.53 17.33
C PRO A 53 23.08 5.53 17.93
N CYS A 54 22.45 6.37 17.09
CA CYS A 54 21.39 7.27 17.50
C CYS A 54 20.01 6.61 17.51
N ASP A 55 19.86 5.43 16.89
CA ASP A 55 18.63 4.65 16.82
C ASP A 55 18.50 3.73 18.02
N LEU A 56 17.33 3.71 18.66
CA LEU A 56 17.11 2.89 19.87
C LEU A 56 17.27 1.38 19.62
N LEU A 57 17.12 0.92 18.37
CA LEU A 57 17.22 -0.48 17.98
C LEU A 57 18.53 -0.78 17.21
N ASP A 58 19.48 0.16 17.19
CA ASP A 58 20.73 0.09 16.43
C ASP A 58 20.53 -0.27 14.95
N ARG A 59 19.39 0.13 14.37
CA ARG A 59 19.07 -0.15 12.95
C ARG A 59 19.87 0.77 12.03
N VAL A 60 20.56 0.17 11.07
CA VAL A 60 21.15 0.91 9.95
C VAL A 60 20.06 1.59 9.10
N TYR A 61 20.45 2.66 8.41
CA TYR A 61 19.53 3.46 7.63
C TYR A 61 19.27 2.83 6.24
N ASP A 62 18.03 2.42 5.98
CA ASP A 62 17.59 1.74 4.75
C ASP A 62 16.54 2.53 3.95
N TYR A 63 16.26 3.77 4.36
CA TYR A 63 15.28 4.65 3.71
C TYR A 63 15.86 5.45 2.54
N SER A 64 14.96 6.07 1.75
CA SER A 64 15.35 6.93 0.64
C SER A 64 16.29 8.06 1.08
N PRO A 65 17.40 8.30 0.37
CA PRO A 65 18.28 9.44 0.62
C PRO A 65 17.55 10.79 0.61
N LEU A 66 16.37 10.88 -0.03
CA LEU A 66 15.57 12.10 -0.06
C LEU A 66 15.20 12.60 1.35
N TRP A 67 15.01 11.70 2.31
CA TRP A 67 14.73 12.07 3.71
C TRP A 67 15.92 12.77 4.39
N THR A 68 17.15 12.57 3.89
CA THR A 68 18.37 13.20 4.45
C THR A 68 18.39 14.72 4.26
N VAL A 69 17.51 15.27 3.42
CA VAL A 69 17.30 16.73 3.29
C VAL A 69 16.99 17.38 4.64
N LEU A 70 16.41 16.62 5.58
CA LEU A 70 16.09 17.08 6.93
C LEU A 70 17.33 17.40 7.79
N ARG A 71 18.54 17.07 7.34
CA ARG A 71 19.81 17.41 8.03
C ARG A 71 20.02 18.91 8.26
N VAL A 72 19.33 19.75 7.49
CA VAL A 72 19.34 21.21 7.68
C VAL A 72 18.77 21.65 9.03
N PHE A 73 18.00 20.78 9.70
CA PHE A 73 17.43 21.06 11.01
C PHE A 73 18.29 20.48 12.14
N PRO A 74 18.40 21.18 13.29
CA PRO A 74 19.09 20.67 14.47
C PRO A 74 18.22 19.63 15.18
N MET A 75 18.07 18.46 14.57
CA MET A 75 17.25 17.37 15.11
C MET A 75 17.79 16.93 16.49
N THR A 76 16.89 16.85 17.45
CA THR A 76 17.13 16.32 18.81
C THR A 76 16.02 15.32 19.16
N PRO A 77 16.17 14.49 20.21
CA PRO A 77 15.10 13.58 20.63
C PRO A 77 13.76 14.26 20.95
N ALA A 78 13.77 15.55 21.30
CA ALA A 78 12.57 16.33 21.59
C ALA A 78 11.64 16.50 20.37
N TRP A 79 12.14 16.31 19.15
CA TRP A 79 11.34 16.40 17.93
C TRP A 79 10.48 15.18 17.67
N LEU A 80 10.76 14.05 18.31
CA LEU A 80 10.07 12.79 18.03
C LEU A 80 8.56 12.86 18.33
N PRO A 81 8.10 13.28 19.53
CA PRO A 81 6.67 13.37 19.81
C PRO A 81 5.88 14.31 18.88
N PRO A 82 6.30 15.58 18.64
CA PRO A 82 5.53 16.48 17.77
C PRO A 82 5.53 16.03 16.30
N ILE A 83 6.63 15.47 15.78
CA ILE A 83 6.65 14.95 14.40
C ILE A 83 5.77 13.71 14.28
N GLY A 84 5.90 12.74 15.20
CA GLY A 84 5.07 11.52 15.20
C GLY A 84 3.58 11.85 15.30
N LEU A 85 3.19 12.71 16.24
CA LEU A 85 1.82 13.20 16.37
C LEU A 85 1.35 13.96 15.13
N GLY A 86 2.21 14.79 14.52
CA GLY A 86 1.89 15.50 13.29
C GLY A 86 1.59 14.55 12.13
N VAL A 87 2.37 13.48 11.98
CA VAL A 87 2.14 12.44 10.97
C VAL A 87 0.83 11.69 11.22
N ASP A 88 0.56 11.28 12.46
CA ASP A 88 -0.69 10.64 12.85
C ASP A 88 -1.91 11.53 12.54
N MET A 89 -1.85 12.81 12.93
CA MET A 89 -2.92 13.77 12.68
C MET A 89 -3.14 14.03 11.19
N ALA A 90 -2.06 14.10 10.39
CA ALA A 90 -2.15 14.24 8.94
C ALA A 90 -2.83 13.01 8.31
N PHE A 91 -2.48 11.80 8.75
CA PHE A 91 -3.14 10.57 8.33
C PHE A 91 -4.64 10.61 8.67
N LEU A 92 -4.99 10.89 9.93
CA LEU A 92 -6.39 10.95 10.36
C LEU A 92 -7.19 12.00 9.59
N ALA A 93 -6.62 13.18 9.34
CA ALA A 93 -7.25 14.21 8.53
C ALA A 93 -7.45 13.76 7.06
N SER A 94 -6.49 13.01 6.50
CA SER A 94 -6.58 12.50 5.13
C SER A 94 -7.70 11.48 4.93
N LEU A 95 -8.20 10.84 5.98
CA LEU A 95 -9.36 9.94 5.91
C LEU A 95 -10.63 10.68 5.46
N LEU A 96 -10.73 11.99 5.72
CA LEU A 96 -11.83 12.83 5.23
C LEU A 96 -11.85 12.96 3.70
N LEU A 97 -10.74 12.61 3.03
CA LEU A 97 -10.65 12.59 1.58
C LEU A 97 -11.24 11.32 0.97
N LEU A 98 -11.54 10.28 1.76
CA LEU A 98 -12.12 9.05 1.24
C LEU A 98 -13.52 9.31 0.67
N PRO A 99 -13.92 8.63 -0.42
CA PRO A 99 -15.32 8.59 -0.83
C PRO A 99 -16.20 8.06 0.31
N ALA A 100 -17.33 8.75 0.56
CA ALA A 100 -18.30 8.28 1.54
C ALA A 100 -18.95 6.96 1.09
N GLY A 101 -19.31 6.11 2.05
CA GLY A 101 -20.10 4.91 1.78
C GLY A 101 -21.45 5.28 1.15
N ARG A 102 -21.91 4.48 0.18
CA ARG A 102 -23.21 4.68 -0.50
C ARG A 102 -24.40 4.40 0.42
N SER A 103 -24.15 3.66 1.51
CA SER A 103 -25.13 3.36 2.54
C SER A 103 -24.46 3.39 3.92
N TRP A 104 -25.27 3.47 4.97
CA TRP A 104 -24.78 3.33 6.35
C TRP A 104 -24.05 2.00 6.60
N ARG A 105 -24.46 0.92 5.92
CA ARG A 105 -23.76 -0.37 5.99
C ARG A 105 -22.35 -0.25 5.43
N ASP A 106 -22.18 0.42 4.30
CA ASP A 106 -20.86 0.62 3.67
C ASP A 106 -19.98 1.52 4.52
N THR A 107 -20.53 2.58 5.09
CA THR A 107 -19.82 3.45 6.04
C THR A 107 -19.32 2.64 7.24
N ARG A 108 -20.13 1.73 7.80
CA ARG A 108 -19.68 0.85 8.89
C ARG A 108 -18.49 -0.04 8.48
N TRP A 109 -18.50 -0.60 7.27
CA TRP A 109 -17.39 -1.41 6.78
C TRP A 109 -16.12 -0.59 6.55
N ILE A 110 -16.25 0.60 5.97
CA ILE A 110 -15.12 1.51 5.79
C ILE A 110 -14.54 1.90 7.15
N THR A 111 -15.39 2.29 8.11
CA THR A 111 -14.97 2.61 9.48
C THR A 111 -14.28 1.42 10.15
N ALA A 112 -14.81 0.22 10.01
CA ALA A 112 -14.18 -1.00 10.55
C ALA A 112 -12.78 -1.24 9.96
N GLY A 113 -12.56 -0.92 8.68
CA GLY A 113 -11.22 -0.95 8.08
C GLY A 113 -10.30 0.16 8.60
N VAL A 114 -10.84 1.36 8.81
CA VAL A 114 -10.09 2.51 9.36
C VAL A 114 -9.60 2.26 10.79
N VAL A 115 -10.39 1.61 11.65
CA VAL A 115 -10.03 1.33 13.05
C VAL A 115 -9.34 -0.03 13.26
N SER A 116 -8.86 -0.63 12.17
CA SER A 116 -8.24 -1.96 12.17
C SER A 116 -6.89 -2.02 12.88
N SER A 117 -6.40 -3.24 13.10
CA SER A 117 -5.07 -3.49 13.65
C SER A 117 -3.96 -2.90 12.77
N ALA A 118 -4.08 -2.97 11.44
CA ALA A 118 -3.12 -2.33 10.54
C ALA A 118 -3.00 -0.82 10.77
N SER A 119 -4.12 -0.11 10.94
CA SER A 119 -4.14 1.33 11.22
C SER A 119 -3.51 1.66 12.56
N LEU A 120 -3.94 0.95 13.62
CA LEU A 120 -3.39 1.18 14.94
C LEU A 120 -1.88 0.90 14.97
N PHE A 121 -1.43 -0.12 14.26
CA PHE A 121 -0.02 -0.48 14.16
C PHE A 121 0.77 0.61 13.42
N ALA A 122 0.25 1.13 12.30
CA ALA A 122 0.90 2.20 11.57
C ALA A 122 1.06 3.48 12.42
N LEU A 123 0.01 3.87 13.14
CA LEU A 123 -0.02 5.03 14.03
C LEU A 123 0.92 4.86 15.23
N GLU A 124 0.87 3.71 15.91
CA GLU A 124 1.75 3.41 17.05
C GLU A 124 3.23 3.53 16.67
N ARG A 125 3.57 3.02 15.49
CA ARG A 125 4.94 3.07 14.96
C ARG A 125 5.32 4.44 14.41
N GLY A 126 4.36 5.29 14.07
CA GLY A 126 4.58 6.52 13.32
C GLY A 126 5.29 6.25 11.99
N ASN A 127 4.85 5.21 11.26
CA ASN A 127 5.59 4.80 10.07
C ASN A 127 5.40 5.80 8.92
N ASN A 128 6.46 6.02 8.12
CA ASN A 128 6.41 6.86 6.92
C ASN A 128 5.34 6.42 5.90
N ASP A 129 4.84 5.18 5.96
CA ASP A 129 3.69 4.73 5.16
C ASP A 129 2.40 5.54 5.44
N LEU A 130 2.28 6.16 6.62
CA LEU A 130 1.21 7.14 6.91
C LEU A 130 1.34 8.38 6.01
N ILE A 131 2.56 8.90 5.81
CA ILE A 131 2.82 10.03 4.90
C ILE A 131 2.48 9.63 3.47
N LEU A 132 2.88 8.42 3.05
CA LEU A 132 2.57 7.91 1.72
C LEU A 132 1.07 7.74 1.49
N PHE A 133 0.33 7.32 2.52
CA PHE A 133 -1.12 7.27 2.48
C PHE A 133 -1.71 8.67 2.27
N VAL A 134 -1.25 9.68 3.00
CA VAL A 134 -1.69 11.08 2.84
C VAL A 134 -1.44 11.59 1.43
N LEU A 135 -0.23 11.36 0.90
CA LEU A 135 0.14 11.74 -0.47
C LEU A 135 -0.74 11.03 -1.50
N ALA A 136 -1.00 9.74 -1.32
CA ALA A 136 -1.82 8.93 -2.21
C ALA A 136 -3.30 9.34 -2.18
N ALA A 137 -3.90 9.54 -1.00
CA ALA A 137 -5.28 10.00 -0.85
C ALA A 137 -5.47 11.39 -1.48
N SER A 138 -4.48 12.28 -1.29
CA SER A 138 -4.44 13.60 -1.91
C SER A 138 -4.32 13.50 -3.43
N ALA A 139 -3.40 12.69 -3.94
CA ALA A 139 -3.24 12.44 -5.37
C ALA A 139 -4.53 11.90 -6.00
N ALA A 140 -5.18 10.91 -5.38
CA ALA A 140 -6.45 10.35 -5.85
C ALA A 140 -7.56 11.40 -5.92
N THR A 141 -7.63 12.28 -4.92
CA THR A 141 -8.61 13.38 -4.83
C THR A 141 -8.36 14.45 -5.89
N LEU A 142 -7.12 14.92 -6.00
CA LEU A 142 -6.70 15.93 -6.97
C LEU A 142 -6.83 15.44 -8.41
N ALA A 143 -6.65 14.14 -8.63
CA ALA A 143 -6.78 13.55 -9.94
C ALA A 143 -8.22 13.61 -10.50
N CYS A 144 -9.23 13.88 -9.67
CA CYS A 144 -10.64 14.09 -10.06
C CYS A 144 -10.99 15.58 -10.29
N ARG A 145 -10.00 16.47 -10.34
CA ARG A 145 -10.19 17.93 -10.47
C ARG A 145 -9.68 18.44 -11.83
N SER A 146 -9.59 19.77 -11.97
CA SER A 146 -9.06 20.41 -13.17
C SER A 146 -7.60 19.99 -13.44
N TYR A 147 -7.14 20.18 -14.67
CA TYR A 147 -5.82 19.71 -15.10
C TYR A 147 -4.67 20.23 -14.21
N GLY A 148 -4.72 21.49 -13.77
CA GLY A 148 -3.71 22.04 -12.86
C GLY A 148 -3.62 21.28 -11.53
N PHE A 149 -4.76 20.95 -10.91
CA PHE A 149 -4.79 20.12 -9.71
C PHE A 149 -4.30 18.69 -9.99
N ARG A 150 -4.59 18.13 -11.17
CA ARG A 150 -4.07 16.80 -11.54
C ARG A 150 -2.55 16.77 -11.65
N LEU A 151 -1.94 17.83 -12.19
CA LEU A 151 -0.47 17.98 -12.20
C LEU A 151 0.11 17.96 -10.78
N VAL A 152 -0.53 18.65 -9.83
CA VAL A 152 -0.15 18.58 -8.41
C VAL A 152 -0.30 17.14 -7.90
N GLY A 153 -1.41 16.46 -8.22
CA GLY A 153 -1.61 15.06 -7.87
C GLY A 153 -0.53 14.11 -8.43
N TYR A 154 -0.07 14.34 -9.66
CA TYR A 154 1.06 13.59 -10.24
C TYR A 154 2.37 13.90 -9.53
N GLY A 155 2.60 15.16 -9.14
CA GLY A 155 3.74 15.56 -8.31
C GLY A 155 3.74 14.85 -6.94
N LEU A 156 2.57 14.74 -6.29
CA LEU A 156 2.45 14.01 -5.01
C LEU A 156 2.68 12.50 -5.18
N ALA A 157 2.18 11.90 -6.26
CA ALA A 157 2.43 10.50 -6.59
C ALA A 157 3.93 10.23 -6.84
N LEU A 158 4.59 11.12 -7.59
CA LEU A 158 6.03 11.05 -7.84
C LEU A 158 6.82 11.22 -6.55
N LEU A 159 6.48 12.20 -5.73
CA LEU A 159 7.11 12.41 -4.42
C LEU A 159 6.97 11.17 -3.52
N ALA A 160 5.79 10.54 -3.48
CA ALA A 160 5.58 9.30 -2.76
C ALA A 160 6.54 8.19 -3.23
N GLY A 161 6.70 8.03 -4.55
CA GLY A 161 7.65 7.09 -5.15
C GLY A 161 9.12 7.43 -4.86
N LEU A 162 9.48 8.70 -4.74
CA LEU A 162 10.85 9.11 -4.39
C LEU A 162 11.15 8.93 -2.89
N LEU A 163 10.14 9.05 -2.02
CA LEU A 163 10.29 8.88 -0.57
C LEU A 163 10.39 7.41 -0.14
N LYS A 164 9.72 6.50 -0.86
CA LYS A 164 9.75 5.05 -0.64
C LYS A 164 9.42 4.43 -1.99
N TYR A 165 10.24 3.54 -2.55
CA TYR A 165 10.21 3.30 -4.01
C TYR A 165 8.94 2.65 -4.59
N TYR A 166 8.18 1.89 -3.79
CA TYR A 166 7.04 1.09 -4.27
C TYR A 166 5.83 1.90 -4.81
N PRO A 167 5.45 3.09 -4.30
CA PRO A 167 4.41 3.95 -4.86
C PRO A 167 4.75 4.57 -6.21
N MET A 168 5.93 4.33 -6.81
CA MET A 168 6.24 4.87 -8.14
C MET A 168 5.20 4.42 -9.19
N THR A 169 4.58 3.26 -9.00
CA THR A 169 3.48 2.76 -9.84
C THR A 169 2.25 3.66 -9.81
N LEU A 170 2.07 4.52 -8.79
CA LEU A 170 1.03 5.52 -8.76
C LEU A 170 1.06 6.44 -9.98
N MET A 171 2.22 6.64 -10.62
CA MET A 171 2.33 7.44 -11.84
C MET A 171 1.45 6.94 -12.99
N LEU A 172 0.98 5.69 -12.94
CA LEU A 172 -0.03 5.16 -13.86
C LEU A 172 -1.36 5.92 -13.80
N ILE A 173 -1.64 6.72 -12.77
CA ILE A 173 -2.81 7.62 -12.77
C ILE A 173 -2.78 8.63 -13.92
N ALA A 174 -1.59 8.97 -14.46
CA ALA A 174 -1.43 9.90 -15.58
C ALA A 174 -2.00 9.35 -16.91
N THR A 175 -2.26 8.04 -17.01
CA THR A 175 -2.91 7.42 -18.18
C THR A 175 -4.32 7.97 -18.44
N ARG A 176 -4.92 8.68 -17.48
CA ARG A 176 -6.18 9.42 -17.67
C ARG A 176 -6.05 10.64 -18.59
N GLU A 177 -4.84 11.10 -18.87
CA GLU A 177 -4.61 12.24 -19.75
C GLU A 177 -4.66 11.87 -21.24
N ARG A 178 -4.82 12.89 -22.09
CA ARG A 178 -4.61 12.75 -23.54
C ARG A 178 -3.15 12.40 -23.83
N PRO A 179 -2.83 11.70 -24.93
CA PRO A 179 -1.49 11.21 -25.23
C PRO A 179 -0.36 12.24 -25.05
N LEU A 180 -0.50 13.44 -25.62
CA LEU A 180 0.53 14.49 -25.50
C LEU A 180 0.77 14.95 -24.06
N ARG A 181 -0.30 15.09 -23.26
CA ARG A 181 -0.19 15.48 -21.84
C ARG A 181 0.42 14.36 -21.01
N PHE A 182 0.04 13.12 -21.29
CA PHE A 182 0.64 11.94 -20.67
C PHE A 182 2.15 11.89 -20.95
N LEU A 183 2.55 12.06 -22.22
CA LEU A 183 3.97 12.09 -22.61
C LEU A 183 4.73 13.21 -21.89
N GLY A 184 4.15 14.40 -21.76
CA GLY A 184 4.75 15.50 -21.00
C GLY A 184 4.97 15.15 -19.52
N VAL A 185 3.96 14.57 -18.86
CA VAL A 185 4.07 14.12 -17.45
C VAL A 185 5.12 13.00 -17.31
N ALA A 186 5.09 12.02 -18.22
CA ALA A 186 6.02 10.90 -18.22
C ALA A 186 7.47 11.39 -18.41
N ALA A 187 7.73 12.24 -19.41
CA ALA A 187 9.06 12.79 -19.67
C ALA A 187 9.58 13.60 -18.47
N ALA A 188 8.76 14.48 -17.90
CA ALA A 188 9.14 15.28 -16.73
C ALA A 188 9.44 14.40 -15.50
N SER A 189 8.63 13.37 -15.28
CA SER A 189 8.79 12.45 -14.16
C SER A 189 10.03 11.57 -14.33
N THR A 190 10.26 11.04 -15.54
CA THR A 190 11.48 10.27 -15.87
C THR A 190 12.73 11.12 -15.70
N LEU A 191 12.72 12.38 -16.16
CA LEU A 191 13.84 13.30 -15.97
C LEU A 191 14.13 13.55 -14.48
N LEU A 192 13.08 13.78 -13.67
CA LEU A 192 13.27 14.00 -12.24
C LEU A 192 13.78 12.75 -11.52
N VAL A 193 13.26 11.57 -11.85
CA VAL A 193 13.76 10.30 -11.31
C VAL A 193 15.22 10.07 -11.72
N ALA A 194 15.57 10.31 -12.99
CA ALA A 194 16.95 10.19 -13.45
C ALA A 194 17.88 11.15 -12.70
N LEU A 195 17.46 12.41 -12.52
CA LEU A 195 18.22 13.40 -11.76
C LEU A 195 18.41 12.95 -10.29
N PHE A 196 17.34 12.47 -9.64
CA PHE A 196 17.43 11.93 -8.28
C PHE A 196 18.40 10.75 -8.20
N VAL A 197 18.30 9.78 -9.12
CA VAL A 197 19.19 8.62 -9.15
C VAL A 197 20.65 9.03 -9.38
N ILE A 198 20.92 9.98 -10.28
CA ILE A 198 22.27 10.46 -10.54
C ILE A 198 22.86 11.15 -9.30
N ILE A 199 22.09 12.03 -8.66
CA ILE A 199 22.55 12.79 -7.47
C ILE A 199 22.75 11.86 -6.27
N SER A 200 21.83 10.91 -6.06
CA SER A 200 21.80 10.07 -4.86
C SER A 200 22.34 8.66 -5.08
N TRP A 201 23.02 8.37 -6.20
CA TRP A 201 23.42 7.03 -6.60
C TRP A 201 24.15 6.25 -5.50
N HIS A 202 25.13 6.89 -4.86
CA HIS A 202 25.93 6.27 -3.81
C HIS A 202 25.07 5.83 -2.62
N ASP A 203 24.29 6.75 -2.05
CA ASP A 203 23.43 6.48 -0.91
C ASP A 203 22.27 5.53 -1.25
N LEU A 204 21.73 5.66 -2.47
CA LEU A 204 20.65 4.81 -2.99
C LEU A 204 21.08 3.35 -3.07
N THR A 205 22.24 3.07 -3.66
CA THR A 205 22.75 1.69 -3.78
C THR A 205 23.00 1.07 -2.41
N ARG A 206 23.52 1.84 -1.44
CA ARG A 206 23.70 1.38 -0.06
C ARG A 206 22.36 1.07 0.61
N ALA A 207 21.40 1.99 0.57
CA ALA A 207 20.07 1.80 1.14
C ALA A 207 19.37 0.54 0.59
N LEU A 208 19.44 0.30 -0.72
CA LEU A 208 18.81 -0.85 -1.37
C LEU A 208 19.40 -2.20 -0.93
N THR A 209 20.69 -2.25 -0.57
CA THR A 209 21.33 -3.48 -0.05
C THR A 209 20.97 -3.79 1.40
N LEU A 210 20.44 -2.81 2.14
CA LEU A 210 20.14 -2.91 3.56
C LEU A 210 18.66 -3.22 3.84
N ILE A 211 17.83 -3.39 2.79
CA ILE A 211 16.41 -3.68 2.95
C ILE A 211 16.24 -5.00 3.73
N PRO A 212 15.63 -4.96 4.94
CA PRO A 212 15.50 -6.15 5.76
C PRO A 212 14.45 -7.10 5.20
N THR A 213 14.74 -8.40 5.31
CA THR A 213 13.76 -9.48 5.21
C THR A 213 13.37 -9.94 6.61
N GLY A 214 12.14 -10.40 6.80
CA GLY A 214 11.71 -10.93 8.09
C GLY A 214 11.02 -12.29 7.97
N SER A 215 10.37 -12.69 9.05
CA SER A 215 9.76 -14.03 9.15
C SER A 215 8.57 -14.20 8.20
N TYR A 216 8.50 -15.36 7.54
CA TYR A 216 7.32 -15.76 6.74
C TYR A 216 6.06 -16.00 7.59
N PHE A 217 6.22 -16.25 8.89
CA PHE A 217 5.12 -16.58 9.81
C PHE A 217 4.80 -15.44 10.77
N GLY A 218 5.56 -14.35 10.72
CA GLY A 218 5.34 -13.16 11.53
C GLY A 218 4.24 -12.26 10.96
N ASP A 219 4.34 -10.97 11.26
CA ASP A 219 3.42 -9.91 10.86
C ASP A 219 3.66 -9.40 9.42
N MET A 220 4.37 -10.17 8.58
CA MET A 220 4.72 -9.75 7.22
C MET A 220 3.74 -10.28 6.17
N PHE A 221 3.60 -9.53 5.06
CA PHE A 221 2.88 -9.95 3.86
C PHE A 221 3.67 -9.61 2.58
N GLY A 222 3.45 -10.40 1.53
CA GLY A 222 4.05 -10.22 0.21
C GLY A 222 4.07 -11.53 -0.59
N ALA A 223 4.35 -11.46 -1.89
CA ALA A 223 4.38 -12.61 -2.79
C ALA A 223 5.41 -13.68 -2.35
N ARG A 224 6.48 -13.24 -1.68
CA ARG A 224 7.52 -14.12 -1.12
C ARG A 224 7.05 -14.93 0.07
N THR A 225 6.02 -14.49 0.79
CA THR A 225 5.67 -15.03 2.10
C THR A 225 5.18 -16.48 2.04
N LEU A 226 4.26 -16.79 1.13
CA LEU A 226 3.73 -18.16 1.03
C LEU A 226 4.79 -19.15 0.52
N GLY A 227 5.46 -18.82 -0.59
CA GLY A 227 6.50 -19.68 -1.18
C GLY A 227 7.65 -19.92 -0.21
N GLY A 228 8.17 -18.84 0.40
CA GLY A 228 9.21 -18.92 1.42
C GLY A 228 8.80 -19.78 2.63
N GLY A 229 7.63 -19.52 3.20
CA GLY A 229 7.14 -20.28 4.35
C GLY A 229 6.87 -21.76 4.06
N LEU A 230 6.36 -22.11 2.87
CA LEU A 230 6.20 -23.50 2.46
C LEU A 230 7.54 -24.20 2.34
N THR A 231 8.52 -23.54 1.71
CA THR A 231 9.86 -24.13 1.56
C THR A 231 10.59 -24.29 2.89
N GLU A 232 10.48 -23.33 3.81
CA GLU A 232 11.08 -23.40 5.13
C GLU A 232 10.53 -24.60 5.91
N ARG A 233 9.20 -24.82 5.86
CA ARG A 233 8.56 -25.96 6.56
C ARG A 233 8.85 -27.31 5.93
N MET A 234 9.00 -27.36 4.61
CA MET A 234 9.27 -28.60 3.87
C MET A 234 10.76 -28.92 3.75
N GLY A 235 11.66 -28.05 4.25
CA GLY A 235 13.11 -28.22 4.08
C GLY A 235 13.57 -28.13 2.62
N LEU A 236 12.88 -27.35 1.80
CA LEU A 236 13.19 -27.20 0.36
C LEU A 236 14.22 -26.09 0.12
N PRO A 237 15.00 -26.16 -0.98
CA PRO A 237 16.00 -25.15 -1.29
C PRO A 237 15.36 -23.80 -1.64
N ALA A 238 16.08 -22.69 -1.39
CA ALA A 238 15.61 -21.33 -1.67
C ALA A 238 15.21 -21.08 -3.15
N THR A 239 15.74 -21.87 -4.09
CA THR A 239 15.31 -21.84 -5.49
C THR A 239 13.85 -22.26 -5.66
N ALA A 240 13.36 -23.23 -4.87
CA ALA A 240 11.96 -23.64 -4.89
C ALA A 240 11.04 -22.48 -4.46
N ALA A 241 11.45 -21.66 -3.49
CA ALA A 241 10.67 -20.50 -3.03
C ALA A 241 10.49 -19.48 -4.16
N ARG A 242 11.58 -19.18 -4.89
CA ARG A 242 11.56 -18.27 -6.05
C ARG A 242 10.72 -18.81 -7.20
N ILE A 243 10.75 -20.12 -7.45
CA ILE A 243 9.90 -20.76 -8.46
C ILE A 243 8.43 -20.66 -8.05
N MET A 244 8.08 -20.98 -6.79
CA MET A 244 6.72 -20.87 -6.28
C MET A 244 6.20 -19.43 -6.37
N GLU A 245 6.99 -18.45 -5.91
CA GLU A 245 6.67 -17.02 -6.03
C GLU A 245 6.40 -16.63 -7.49
N GLY A 246 7.27 -17.04 -8.43
CA GLY A 246 7.13 -16.75 -9.85
C GLY A 246 5.87 -17.37 -10.47
N VAL A 247 5.63 -18.67 -10.22
CA VAL A 247 4.45 -19.38 -10.74
C VAL A 247 3.16 -18.78 -10.19
N MET A 248 3.11 -18.52 -8.88
CA MET A 248 1.93 -17.92 -8.25
C MET A 248 1.68 -16.50 -8.74
N SER A 249 2.73 -15.70 -8.90
CA SER A 249 2.62 -14.35 -9.46
C SER A 249 2.09 -14.39 -10.89
N LEU A 250 2.64 -15.25 -11.75
CA LEU A 250 2.15 -15.44 -13.12
C LEU A 250 0.69 -15.89 -13.16
N ALA A 251 0.29 -16.81 -12.27
CA ALA A 251 -1.09 -17.26 -12.17
C ALA A 251 -2.03 -16.12 -11.72
N ALA A 252 -1.63 -15.33 -10.71
CA ALA A 252 -2.39 -14.19 -10.22
C ALA A 252 -2.52 -13.09 -11.29
N PHE A 253 -1.44 -12.73 -11.97
CA PHE A 253 -1.46 -11.77 -13.07
C PHE A 253 -2.28 -12.27 -14.26
N GLY A 254 -2.04 -13.51 -14.72
CA GLY A 254 -2.79 -14.09 -15.83
C GLY A 254 -4.29 -14.16 -15.56
N THR A 255 -4.67 -14.60 -14.35
CA THR A 255 -6.08 -14.67 -13.93
C THR A 255 -6.69 -13.28 -13.77
N GLY A 256 -5.98 -12.37 -13.08
CA GLY A 256 -6.44 -11.00 -12.83
C GLY A 256 -6.60 -10.21 -14.12
N VAL A 257 -5.62 -10.23 -15.02
CA VAL A 257 -5.66 -9.55 -16.32
C VAL A 257 -6.79 -10.11 -17.18
N ARG A 258 -6.89 -11.45 -17.30
CA ARG A 258 -8.00 -12.08 -18.04
C ARG A 258 -9.35 -11.66 -17.47
N LEU A 259 -9.50 -11.67 -16.16
CA LEU A 259 -10.74 -11.23 -15.51
C LEU A 259 -11.03 -9.76 -15.81
N GLY A 260 -10.03 -8.87 -15.72
CA GLY A 260 -10.18 -7.43 -15.95
C GLY A 260 -10.49 -7.05 -17.41
N ILE A 261 -9.98 -7.82 -18.38
CA ILE A 261 -10.31 -7.63 -19.81
C ILE A 261 -11.80 -7.91 -20.06
N HIS A 262 -12.32 -8.98 -19.46
CA HIS A 262 -13.68 -9.45 -19.67
C HIS A 262 -14.70 -8.86 -18.68
N SER A 263 -14.25 -8.25 -17.58
CA SER A 263 -15.13 -7.60 -16.62
C SER A 263 -15.54 -6.19 -17.04
N ARG A 264 -16.67 -5.76 -16.48
CA ARG A 264 -17.17 -4.39 -16.50
C ARG A 264 -17.58 -3.98 -15.07
N ALA A 265 -16.90 -4.52 -14.06
CA ALA A 265 -17.29 -4.37 -12.66
C ALA A 265 -17.10 -2.93 -12.20
N THR A 266 -16.01 -2.28 -12.62
CA THR A 266 -15.69 -0.90 -12.24
C THR A 266 -16.55 0.14 -12.97
N ALA A 267 -17.33 -0.27 -13.98
CA ALA A 267 -18.27 0.61 -14.67
C ALA A 267 -19.35 1.17 -13.73
N ALA A 268 -19.74 0.43 -12.68
CA ALA A 268 -20.72 0.87 -11.69
C ALA A 268 -20.17 1.91 -10.69
N LEU A 269 -18.86 2.15 -10.69
CA LEU A 269 -18.19 3.08 -9.77
C LEU A 269 -18.24 4.51 -10.29
N ASN A 270 -18.35 5.48 -9.38
CA ASN A 270 -18.19 6.90 -9.71
C ASN A 270 -16.71 7.26 -9.87
N GLU A 271 -16.43 8.47 -10.37
CA GLU A 271 -15.05 8.90 -10.68
C GLU A 271 -14.13 8.88 -9.45
N ARG A 272 -14.62 9.31 -8.28
CA ARG A 272 -13.82 9.32 -7.04
C ARG A 272 -13.51 7.90 -6.59
N GLU A 273 -14.50 7.01 -6.57
CA GLU A 273 -14.31 5.59 -6.23
C GLU A 273 -13.30 4.93 -7.18
N ARG A 274 -13.38 5.19 -8.49
CA ARG A 274 -12.40 4.67 -9.47
C ARG A 274 -10.99 5.20 -9.22
N SER A 275 -10.85 6.49 -8.92
CA SER A 275 -9.54 7.12 -8.66
C SER A 275 -8.89 6.55 -7.40
N PHE A 276 -9.64 6.43 -6.31
CA PHE A 276 -9.17 5.84 -5.06
C PHE A 276 -8.90 4.34 -5.18
N LEU A 277 -9.74 3.59 -5.91
CA LEU A 277 -9.50 2.18 -6.23
C LEU A 277 -8.20 2.00 -7.01
N LEU A 278 -7.96 2.81 -8.05
CA LEU A 278 -6.74 2.73 -8.85
C LEU A 278 -5.50 2.99 -7.98
N VAL A 279 -5.49 4.10 -7.24
CA VAL A 279 -4.35 4.49 -6.40
C VAL A 279 -4.09 3.45 -5.32
N GLY A 280 -5.11 3.07 -4.55
CA GLY A 280 -4.99 2.09 -3.48
C GLY A 280 -4.57 0.71 -3.99
N ALA A 281 -5.15 0.25 -5.10
CA ALA A 281 -4.77 -1.02 -5.70
C ALA A 281 -3.32 -1.00 -6.20
N LEU A 282 -2.86 0.07 -6.85
CA LEU A 282 -1.47 0.20 -7.28
C LEU A 282 -0.50 0.14 -6.10
N LEU A 283 -0.80 0.82 -4.98
CA LEU A 283 0.03 0.73 -3.77
C LEU A 283 0.09 -0.69 -3.24
N VAL A 284 -1.07 -1.33 -3.03
CA VAL A 284 -1.15 -2.68 -2.46
C VAL A 284 -0.44 -3.70 -3.34
N LEU A 285 -0.66 -3.65 -4.66
CA LEU A 285 0.02 -4.54 -5.62
C LEU A 285 1.53 -4.30 -5.60
N SER A 286 1.97 -3.05 -5.53
CA SER A 286 3.40 -2.73 -5.49
C SER A 286 4.04 -3.21 -4.19
N CYS A 287 3.42 -2.97 -3.03
CA CYS A 287 3.87 -3.57 -1.77
C CYS A 287 3.99 -5.09 -1.94
N PHE A 288 2.90 -5.75 -2.36
CA PHE A 288 2.82 -7.20 -2.40
C PHE A 288 3.87 -7.86 -3.30
N PHE A 289 4.12 -7.32 -4.50
CA PHE A 289 5.01 -7.97 -5.48
C PHE A 289 6.48 -7.53 -5.40
N THR A 290 6.81 -6.39 -4.76
CA THR A 290 8.19 -5.90 -4.72
C THR A 290 9.04 -6.48 -3.59
N ALA A 291 8.45 -6.70 -2.42
CA ALA A 291 9.17 -7.11 -1.21
C ALA A 291 8.21 -7.75 -0.19
N GLN A 292 8.78 -8.28 0.90
CA GLN A 292 7.99 -8.50 2.11
C GLN A 292 7.80 -7.18 2.85
N ASN A 293 6.60 -6.99 3.39
CA ASN A 293 6.21 -5.76 4.06
C ASN A 293 5.68 -6.07 5.44
N ILE A 294 5.99 -5.22 6.41
CA ILE A 294 5.38 -5.28 7.73
C ILE A 294 3.88 -4.99 7.62
N GLY A 295 3.07 -5.67 8.44
CA GLY A 295 1.61 -5.71 8.37
C GLY A 295 0.92 -4.35 8.42
N TYR A 296 1.52 -3.33 9.06
CA TYR A 296 0.97 -1.98 9.05
C TYR A 296 0.83 -1.39 7.63
N ARG A 297 1.60 -1.85 6.61
CA ARG A 297 1.43 -1.36 5.23
C ARG A 297 0.11 -1.75 4.60
N ALA A 298 -0.64 -2.66 5.22
CA ALA A 298 -2.00 -2.98 4.81
C ALA A 298 -2.96 -1.77 4.90
N ILE A 299 -2.59 -0.67 5.59
CA ILE A 299 -3.39 0.58 5.61
C ILE A 299 -3.75 1.09 4.22
N HIS A 300 -2.96 0.80 3.19
CA HIS A 300 -3.28 1.20 1.81
C HIS A 300 -4.54 0.55 1.26
N LEU A 301 -5.00 -0.56 1.86
CA LEU A 301 -6.30 -1.15 1.55
C LEU A 301 -7.46 -0.23 1.93
N ILE A 302 -7.30 0.70 2.87
CA ILE A 302 -8.34 1.66 3.25
C ILE A 302 -8.76 2.50 2.05
N LEU A 303 -7.82 2.84 1.16
CA LEU A 303 -8.10 3.60 -0.06
C LEU A 303 -9.04 2.87 -1.01
N VAL A 304 -9.05 1.53 -1.02
CA VAL A 304 -9.92 0.75 -1.91
C VAL A 304 -11.28 0.42 -1.30
N LEU A 305 -11.46 0.54 0.03
CA LEU A 305 -12.68 0.09 0.72
C LEU A 305 -13.97 0.70 0.15
N PRO A 306 -14.06 2.02 -0.15
CA PRO A 306 -15.31 2.58 -0.68
C PRO A 306 -15.73 1.96 -2.02
N ALA A 307 -14.75 1.71 -2.89
CA ALA A 307 -15.01 1.03 -4.17
C ALA A 307 -15.36 -0.44 -3.96
N LEU A 308 -14.66 -1.15 -3.08
CA LEU A 308 -14.96 -2.56 -2.78
C LEU A 308 -16.35 -2.73 -2.15
N SER A 309 -16.80 -1.79 -1.32
CA SER A 309 -18.18 -1.80 -0.79
C SER A 309 -19.21 -1.61 -1.88
N ALA A 310 -18.98 -0.69 -2.82
CA ALA A 310 -19.88 -0.50 -3.96
C ALA A 310 -19.89 -1.73 -4.88
N LEU A 311 -18.74 -2.33 -5.15
CA LEU A 311 -18.63 -3.54 -5.99
C LEU A 311 -19.31 -4.76 -5.36
N ARG A 312 -19.31 -4.88 -4.02
CA ARG A 312 -20.02 -5.96 -3.32
C ARG A 312 -21.51 -6.00 -3.69
N ASP A 313 -22.12 -4.83 -3.77
CA ASP A 313 -23.57 -4.72 -3.95
C ASP A 313 -23.95 -4.65 -5.44
N THR A 314 -23.08 -4.10 -6.29
CA THR A 314 -23.38 -3.85 -7.71
C THR A 314 -22.82 -4.91 -8.68
N SER A 315 -21.79 -5.66 -8.29
CA SER A 315 -21.18 -6.65 -9.19
C SER A 315 -22.04 -7.90 -9.36
N SER A 316 -22.26 -8.30 -10.62
CA SER A 316 -22.85 -9.59 -10.98
C SER A 316 -21.89 -10.76 -10.73
N LEU A 317 -20.58 -10.51 -10.77
CA LEU A 317 -19.54 -11.52 -10.57
C LEU A 317 -19.27 -11.73 -9.08
N ARG A 318 -19.52 -12.95 -8.60
CA ARG A 318 -19.35 -13.36 -7.18
C ARG A 318 -17.96 -13.03 -6.62
N ARG A 319 -16.90 -13.16 -7.42
CA ARG A 319 -15.51 -12.91 -7.00
C ARG A 319 -15.31 -11.51 -6.40
N PHE A 320 -15.89 -10.48 -7.02
CA PHE A 320 -15.78 -9.10 -6.53
C PHE A 320 -16.54 -8.87 -5.22
N ARG A 321 -17.55 -9.69 -4.90
CA ARG A 321 -18.28 -9.60 -3.63
C ARG A 321 -17.44 -10.01 -2.43
N TYR A 322 -16.44 -10.87 -2.64
CA TYR A 322 -15.50 -11.28 -1.60
C TYR A 322 -14.36 -10.29 -1.38
N ALA A 323 -14.15 -9.31 -2.27
CA ALA A 323 -13.02 -8.38 -2.15
C ALA A 323 -13.06 -7.56 -0.86
N LEU A 324 -14.24 -7.04 -0.46
CA LEU A 324 -14.39 -6.28 0.78
C LEU A 324 -14.08 -7.12 2.04
N PRO A 325 -14.71 -8.29 2.27
CA PRO A 325 -14.39 -9.09 3.46
C PRO A 325 -12.95 -9.59 3.47
N LEU A 326 -12.34 -9.88 2.31
CA LEU A 326 -10.92 -10.22 2.22
C LEU A 326 -10.02 -9.05 2.65
N ALA A 327 -10.31 -7.84 2.15
CA ALA A 327 -9.56 -6.64 2.54
C ALA A 327 -9.69 -6.33 4.04
N LEU A 328 -10.89 -6.46 4.60
CA LEU A 328 -11.12 -6.29 6.03
C LEU A 328 -10.39 -7.35 6.84
N GLY A 329 -10.47 -8.62 6.44
CA GLY A 329 -9.73 -9.68 7.13
C GLY A 329 -8.20 -9.47 7.05
N ALA A 330 -7.66 -8.94 5.96
CA ALA A 330 -6.26 -8.57 5.86
C ALA A 330 -5.90 -7.39 6.78
N LEU A 331 -6.73 -6.34 6.81
CA LEU A 331 -6.57 -5.18 7.70
C LEU A 331 -6.60 -5.56 9.18
N TRP A 332 -7.40 -6.57 9.55
CA TRP A 332 -7.52 -7.09 10.91
C TRP A 332 -6.61 -8.27 11.21
N SER A 333 -5.69 -8.63 10.30
CA SER A 333 -4.81 -9.80 10.46
C SER A 333 -3.98 -9.76 11.73
N GLY A 334 -3.52 -8.60 12.19
CA GLY A 334 -2.86 -8.46 13.49
C GLY A 334 -3.64 -9.14 14.62
N THR A 335 -4.90 -8.75 14.81
CA THR A 335 -5.79 -9.25 15.87
C THR A 335 -6.07 -10.74 15.71
N TRP A 336 -6.74 -11.14 14.62
CA TRP A 336 -7.20 -12.54 14.55
C TRP A 336 -6.04 -13.53 14.38
N TYR A 337 -4.96 -13.18 13.68
CA TYR A 337 -3.84 -14.10 13.51
C TYR A 337 -3.01 -14.19 14.79
N HIS A 338 -2.52 -13.07 15.33
CA HIS A 338 -1.63 -13.12 16.50
C HIS A 338 -2.36 -13.57 17.76
N ASP A 339 -3.62 -13.14 17.97
CA ASP A 339 -4.36 -13.53 19.18
C ASP A 339 -4.68 -15.02 19.15
N LEU A 340 -5.13 -15.57 18.02
CA LEU A 340 -5.42 -17.00 17.92
C LEU A 340 -4.16 -17.86 17.99
N VAL A 341 -3.04 -17.42 17.38
CA VAL A 341 -1.73 -18.08 17.51
C VAL A 341 -1.27 -18.08 18.97
N SER A 342 -1.47 -16.97 19.70
CA SER A 342 -1.09 -16.83 21.11
C SER A 342 -1.96 -17.70 22.02
N ILE A 343 -3.27 -17.76 21.77
CA ILE A 343 -4.22 -18.62 22.49
C ILE A 343 -3.87 -20.09 22.28
N ASP A 344 -3.61 -20.50 21.04
CA ASP A 344 -3.21 -21.87 20.71
C ASP A 344 -1.89 -22.28 21.40
N GLY A 345 -0.90 -21.38 21.42
CA GLY A 345 0.35 -21.60 22.14
C GLY A 345 0.16 -21.77 23.65
N ALA A 346 -0.75 -20.99 24.25
CA ALA A 346 -1.08 -21.09 25.67
C ALA A 346 -1.82 -22.40 26.01
N LEU A 347 -2.72 -22.88 25.14
CA LEU A 347 -3.51 -24.08 25.36
C LEU A 347 -2.73 -25.37 25.13
N THR A 348 -1.86 -25.40 24.13
CA THR A 348 -1.17 -26.64 23.73
C THR A 348 0.09 -26.92 24.54
N HIS A 349 0.63 -25.92 25.26
CA HIS A 349 1.95 -25.97 25.93
C HIS A 349 3.09 -26.47 25.02
N ARG A 350 2.91 -26.45 23.69
CA ARG A 350 3.91 -26.94 22.74
C ARG A 350 4.80 -25.78 22.31
N HIS A 351 6.10 -25.97 22.44
CA HIS A 351 7.11 -25.13 21.81
C HIS A 351 7.34 -25.63 20.38
N GLY A 352 6.41 -25.34 19.46
CA GLY A 352 6.51 -25.72 18.05
C GLY A 352 5.32 -25.25 17.22
N THR A 353 5.46 -25.28 15.89
CA THR A 353 4.38 -24.90 14.96
C THR A 353 3.23 -25.89 15.05
N THR A 354 2.05 -25.43 15.45
CA THR A 354 0.86 -26.27 15.50
C THR A 354 0.14 -26.33 14.15
N VAL A 355 -0.75 -27.32 13.98
CA VAL A 355 -1.64 -27.40 12.81
C VAL A 355 -2.54 -26.17 12.72
N VAL A 356 -2.97 -25.62 13.87
CA VAL A 356 -3.80 -24.41 13.95
C VAL A 356 -3.03 -23.19 13.42
N GLN A 357 -1.82 -22.96 13.92
CA GLN A 357 -0.97 -21.86 13.45
C GLN A 357 -0.70 -21.97 11.94
N SER A 358 -0.51 -23.20 11.45
CA SER A 358 -0.33 -23.49 10.02
C SER A 358 -1.57 -23.15 9.19
N ALA A 359 -2.75 -23.55 9.67
CA ALA A 359 -4.01 -23.28 8.99
C ALA A 359 -4.32 -21.77 8.96
N LEU A 360 -4.11 -21.06 10.08
CA LEU A 360 -4.32 -19.61 10.17
C LEU A 360 -3.38 -18.84 9.25
N TRP A 361 -2.12 -19.24 9.19
CA TRP A 361 -1.14 -18.66 8.27
C TRP A 361 -1.54 -18.88 6.81
N LEU A 362 -1.86 -20.12 6.41
CA LEU A 362 -2.32 -20.44 5.05
C LEU A 362 -3.61 -19.68 4.69
N LEU A 363 -4.53 -19.52 5.64
CA LEU A 363 -5.74 -18.72 5.46
C LEU A 363 -5.38 -17.25 5.15
N ARG A 364 -4.49 -16.65 5.94
CA ARG A 364 -4.03 -15.26 5.74
C ARG A 364 -3.39 -15.09 4.36
N GLU A 365 -2.47 -15.97 4.00
CA GLU A 365 -1.79 -15.90 2.70
C GLU A 365 -2.77 -16.13 1.54
N GLY A 366 -3.69 -17.08 1.67
CA GLY A 366 -4.75 -17.32 0.70
C GLY A 366 -5.64 -16.09 0.49
N MET A 367 -5.99 -15.38 1.58
CA MET A 367 -6.76 -14.15 1.49
C MET A 367 -6.02 -13.07 0.69
N TRP A 368 -4.72 -12.88 0.94
CA TRP A 368 -3.90 -11.95 0.18
C TRP A 368 -3.85 -12.31 -1.30
N TRP A 369 -3.55 -13.56 -1.66
CA TRP A 369 -3.46 -14.00 -3.06
C TRP A 369 -4.77 -13.85 -3.84
N VAL A 370 -5.91 -14.11 -3.21
CA VAL A 370 -7.22 -13.88 -3.84
C VAL A 370 -7.48 -12.39 -3.99
N LEU A 371 -7.22 -11.59 -2.94
CA LEU A 371 -7.45 -10.15 -2.96
C LEU A 371 -6.60 -9.45 -4.03
N VAL A 372 -5.30 -9.72 -4.11
CA VAL A 372 -4.41 -9.11 -5.11
C VAL A 372 -4.81 -9.51 -6.53
N THR A 373 -5.27 -10.74 -6.76
CA THR A 373 -5.79 -11.16 -8.07
C THR A 373 -7.01 -10.34 -8.49
N ILE A 374 -7.91 -10.04 -7.55
CA ILE A 374 -9.07 -9.16 -7.81
C ILE A 374 -8.62 -7.72 -8.07
N LEU A 375 -7.66 -7.20 -7.29
CA LEU A 375 -7.12 -5.86 -7.49
C LEU A 375 -6.40 -5.71 -8.84
N ILE A 376 -5.69 -6.73 -9.33
CA ILE A 376 -5.13 -6.76 -10.69
C ILE A 376 -6.25 -6.64 -11.73
N ALA A 377 -7.37 -7.34 -11.54
CA ALA A 377 -8.52 -7.22 -12.45
C ALA A 377 -9.09 -5.80 -12.47
N CYS A 378 -9.28 -5.19 -11.29
CA CYS A 378 -9.72 -3.80 -11.17
C CYS A 378 -8.77 -2.82 -11.87
N VAL A 379 -7.46 -2.93 -11.62
CA VAL A 379 -6.46 -2.05 -12.25
C VAL A 379 -6.44 -2.25 -13.76
N THR A 380 -6.50 -3.49 -14.23
CA THR A 380 -6.56 -3.80 -15.67
C THR A 380 -7.78 -3.15 -16.32
N GLU A 381 -8.97 -3.30 -15.74
CA GLU A 381 -10.20 -2.71 -16.25
C GLU A 381 -10.10 -1.17 -16.32
N LEU A 382 -9.60 -0.54 -15.25
CA LEU A 382 -9.45 0.92 -15.16
C LEU A 382 -8.41 1.47 -16.15
N LEU A 383 -7.29 0.77 -16.34
CA LEU A 383 -6.26 1.18 -17.31
C LEU A 383 -6.75 1.01 -18.75
N LEU A 384 -7.48 -0.07 -19.06
CA LEU A 384 -8.08 -0.28 -20.38
C LEU A 384 -9.16 0.77 -20.71
N ALA A 385 -9.85 1.28 -19.69
CA ALA A 385 -10.83 2.36 -19.82
C ALA A 385 -10.21 3.77 -19.81
N SER A 386 -8.89 3.89 -19.62
CA SER A 386 -8.20 5.19 -19.55
C SER A 386 -8.28 5.98 -20.85
N THR A 387 -8.14 7.30 -20.77
CA THR A 387 -8.17 8.19 -21.94
C THR A 387 -7.03 7.89 -22.89
N LEU A 388 -5.83 7.62 -22.38
CA LEU A 388 -4.66 7.25 -23.18
C LEU A 388 -4.94 6.01 -24.04
N VAL A 389 -5.40 4.92 -23.41
CA VAL A 389 -5.65 3.66 -24.11
C VAL A 389 -6.77 3.82 -25.15
N ARG A 390 -7.83 4.56 -24.82
CA ARG A 390 -8.92 4.84 -25.78
C ARG A 390 -8.44 5.65 -26.99
N ALA A 391 -7.56 6.63 -26.78
CA ALA A 391 -7.01 7.45 -27.87
C ALA A 391 -6.04 6.67 -28.78
N CYS A 392 -5.36 5.64 -28.25
CA CYS A 392 -4.43 4.81 -29.01
C CYS A 392 -5.09 3.60 -29.70
N ARG A 393 -6.36 3.28 -29.40
CA ARG A 393 -7.07 2.26 -30.17
C ARG A 393 -7.33 2.81 -31.56
N PRO A 394 -6.95 2.11 -32.64
CA PRO A 394 -7.34 2.50 -33.97
C PRO A 394 -8.87 2.62 -33.96
N HIS A 395 -9.40 3.74 -34.46
CA HIS A 395 -10.80 3.77 -34.84
C HIS A 395 -10.95 2.62 -35.82
N ALA A 396 -11.56 1.52 -35.37
CA ALA A 396 -12.09 0.54 -36.30
C ALA A 396 -13.06 1.37 -37.14
N SER A 397 -12.61 1.66 -38.36
CA SER A 397 -13.28 2.42 -39.39
C SER A 397 -14.79 2.43 -39.19
N ASP A 398 -15.32 3.59 -38.82
CA ASP A 398 -16.71 3.93 -39.10
C ASP A 398 -16.85 3.93 -40.63
N GLY A 399 -17.11 2.73 -41.17
CA GLY A 399 -17.69 2.53 -42.49
C GLY A 399 -19.15 2.95 -42.45
N CYS A 400 -19.39 4.24 -42.22
CA CYS A 400 -20.65 4.89 -42.55
C CYS A 400 -20.33 6.02 -43.52
N MET A 401 -20.22 5.67 -44.80
CA MET A 401 -20.48 6.63 -45.85
C MET A 401 -21.98 7.00 -45.81
N PRO A 402 -22.35 8.28 -45.85
CA PRO A 402 -23.71 8.69 -46.13
C PRO A 402 -23.92 8.54 -47.65
N CYS A 403 -24.61 7.48 -48.08
CA CYS A 403 -25.14 7.43 -49.44
C CYS A 403 -26.55 8.02 -49.44
N ASP A 404 -26.59 9.27 -49.89
CA ASP A 404 -27.60 9.92 -50.71
C ASP A 404 -29.08 9.91 -50.31
N ALA A 405 -29.56 11.15 -50.14
CA ALA A 405 -30.94 11.56 -50.25
C ALA A 405 -31.49 11.20 -51.65
N GLY A 406 -32.34 10.18 -51.70
CA GLY A 406 -33.27 9.96 -52.80
C GLY A 406 -34.56 10.73 -52.56
N ASN A 407 -34.85 11.72 -53.41
CA ASN A 407 -36.15 12.39 -53.51
C ASN A 407 -37.32 11.40 -53.67
N PRO A 408 -38.54 11.76 -53.25
CA PRO A 408 -39.73 10.93 -53.45
C PRO A 408 -40.26 11.06 -54.88
N PRO A 409 -40.84 10.00 -55.47
CA PRO A 409 -41.85 10.15 -56.50
C PRO A 409 -43.26 10.04 -55.90
N VAL A 410 -44.11 10.87 -56.50
CA VAL A 410 -45.58 11.06 -56.42
C VAL A 410 -46.39 9.82 -56.06
#